data_AF-A0A7W1L7T7-F1
#
_entry.id   AF-A0A7W1L7T7-F1
#
_cell.length_a   1.000
_cell.length_b   1.000
_cell.length_c   1.000
_cell.angle_alpha   90.00
_cell.angle_beta   90.00
_cell.angle_gamma   90.00
#
_symmetry.space_group_name_H-M   'P 1'
#
loop_
_entity.id
_entity.type
_entity.pdbx_description
1 polymer ?
#
loop_
_entity_poly.entity_id
_entity_poly.type
_entity_poly.pdbx_seq_one_letter_code
_entity_poly.pdbx_strand_id
1 'polypeptide(L)'
;VLSLTGGGSVREYQLITRIAFRLHDKQGNDWLPPGEIVIRRSYTFNETQVLARDLQEQRLRRDMQTDIVQQLVRRLQAAKGPA
;
A
#
# COMPACT_ATOMS: atom_id res chain seq x y z
N VAL A 1 -5.68 1.37 -15.14
CA VAL A 1 -7.09 1.77 -15.34
C VAL A 1 -7.90 0.50 -15.41
N LEU A 2 -8.93 0.37 -14.57
CA LEU A 2 -9.70 -0.86 -14.42
C LEU A 2 -10.94 -0.90 -15.33
N SER A 3 -11.60 0.25 -15.61
CA SER A 3 -12.82 0.30 -16.44
C SER A 3 -13.23 1.74 -16.85
N LEU A 4 -14.08 1.88 -17.88
CA LEU A 4 -14.74 3.10 -18.37
C LEU A 4 -16.26 2.86 -18.54
N THR A 5 -17.11 3.76 -18.04
CA THR A 5 -18.57 3.75 -18.31
C THR A 5 -18.98 4.87 -19.26
N GLY A 6 -19.79 4.55 -20.28
CA GLY A 6 -20.25 5.48 -21.31
C GLY A 6 -21.38 6.41 -20.82
N GLY A 7 -21.29 7.69 -21.17
CA GLY A 7 -22.30 8.74 -20.89
C GLY A 7 -21.80 9.92 -20.05
N GLY A 8 -20.65 9.76 -19.38
CA GLY A 8 -20.02 10.76 -18.52
C GLY A 8 -18.85 10.09 -17.81
N SER A 9 -17.69 10.10 -18.47
CA SER A 9 -16.56 9.16 -18.30
C SER A 9 -16.03 9.04 -16.86
N VAL A 10 -16.66 8.20 -16.03
CA VAL A 10 -16.07 7.74 -14.77
C VAL A 10 -15.05 6.65 -15.10
N ARG A 11 -13.85 6.81 -14.57
CA ARG A 11 -12.74 5.85 -14.72
C ARG A 11 -12.37 5.26 -13.37
N GLU A 12 -12.12 3.96 -13.33
CA GLU A 12 -11.56 3.31 -12.14
C GLU A 12 -10.03 3.25 -12.22
N TYR A 13 -9.38 3.67 -11.15
CA TYR A 13 -7.94 3.64 -10.95
C TYR A 13 -7.61 2.69 -9.80
N GLN A 14 -6.44 2.06 -9.88
CA GLN A 14 -5.91 1.22 -8.81
C GLN A 14 -4.56 1.77 -8.38
N LEU A 15 -4.41 2.02 -7.09
CA LEU A 15 -3.14 2.28 -6.43
C LEU A 15 -2.59 0.97 -5.90
N ILE A 16 -1.33 0.69 -6.23
CA ILE A 16 -0.60 -0.48 -5.75
C ILE A 16 0.66 0.03 -5.06
N THR A 17 0.81 -0.29 -3.78
CA THR A 17 2.05 -0.04 -3.04
C THR A 17 2.61 -1.39 -2.60
N ARG A 18 3.92 -1.57 -2.83
CA ARG A 18 4.66 -2.79 -2.54
C ARG A 18 5.89 -2.41 -1.73
N ILE A 19 6.10 -3.06 -0.59
CA ILE A 19 7.32 -2.93 0.20
C ILE A 19 7.93 -4.30 0.45
N ALA A 20 9.25 -4.38 0.30
CA ALA A 20 10.05 -5.51 0.77
C ALA A 20 10.68 -5.15 2.11
N PHE A 21 10.79 -6.10 3.02
CA PHE A 21 11.42 -5.91 4.33
C PHE A 21 12.22 -7.14 4.75
N ARG A 22 13.22 -6.91 5.60
CA ARG A 22 14.07 -7.94 6.20
C ARG A 22 14.37 -7.55 7.65
N LEU A 23 14.28 -8.50 8.57
CA LEU A 23 14.60 -8.32 9.98
C LEU A 23 15.79 -9.20 10.34
N HIS A 24 16.86 -8.60 10.86
CA HIS A 24 18.10 -9.29 11.24
C HIS A 24 18.62 -8.78 12.60
N ASP A 25 19.43 -9.60 13.29
CA ASP A 25 20.20 -9.17 14.46
C ASP A 25 21.46 -8.38 14.08
N LYS A 26 22.26 -7.99 15.08
CA LYS A 26 23.54 -7.30 14.89
C LYS A 26 24.58 -8.15 14.15
N GLN A 27 24.42 -9.47 14.14
CA GLN A 27 25.32 -10.43 13.50
C GLN A 27 24.88 -10.74 12.05
N GLY A 28 23.71 -10.25 11.63
CA GLY A 28 23.16 -10.48 10.30
C GLY A 28 22.31 -11.75 10.17
N ASN A 29 21.99 -12.43 11.29
CA ASN A 29 21.08 -13.56 11.27
C ASN A 29 19.64 -13.07 11.10
N ASP A 30 18.94 -13.66 10.15
CA ASP A 30 17.56 -13.30 9.87
C ASP A 30 16.61 -13.87 10.93
N TRP A 31 15.80 -12.97 11.50
CA TRP A 31 14.73 -13.34 12.43
C TRP A 31 13.48 -13.78 11.68
N LEU A 32 13.34 -13.29 10.46
CA LEU A 32 12.28 -13.62 9.53
C LEU A 32 12.89 -13.75 8.14
N PRO A 33 12.42 -14.70 7.31
CA PRO A 33 12.71 -14.67 5.88
C PRO A 33 12.32 -13.30 5.29
N PRO A 34 13.07 -12.79 4.29
CA PRO A 34 12.70 -11.57 3.58
C PRO A 34 11.24 -11.62 3.14
N GLY A 35 10.48 -10.60 3.54
CA GLY A 35 9.04 -10.57 3.38
C GLY A 35 8.59 -9.42 2.50
N GLU A 36 7.34 -9.52 2.04
CA GLU A 36 6.70 -8.48 1.24
C GLU A 36 5.33 -8.13 1.82
N ILE A 37 4.96 -6.85 1.72
CA ILE A 37 3.61 -6.34 1.95
C ILE A 37 3.15 -5.63 0.68
N VAL A 38 1.97 -6.01 0.17
CA VAL A 38 1.34 -5.40 -1.00
C VAL A 38 -0.05 -4.90 -0.63
N ILE A 39 -0.31 -3.61 -0.82
CA ILE A 39 -1.62 -3.00 -0.62
C ILE A 39 -2.15 -2.51 -1.95
N ARG A 40 -3.43 -2.85 -2.22
CA ARG A 40 -4.18 -2.44 -3.40
C ARG A 40 -5.42 -1.67 -2.97
N ARG A 41 -5.64 -0.50 -3.54
CA ARG A 41 -6.86 0.29 -3.34
C ARG A 41 -7.37 0.79 -4.68
N SER A 42 -8.65 0.60 -4.97
CA SER A 42 -9.28 1.21 -6.14
C SER A 42 -10.00 2.50 -5.76
N TYR A 43 -10.10 3.42 -6.71
CA TYR A 43 -10.89 4.63 -6.59
C TYR A 43 -11.46 5.02 -7.96
N THR A 44 -12.63 5.65 -7.96
CA THR A 44 -13.28 6.17 -9.17
C THR A 44 -12.95 7.64 -9.37
N PHE A 45 -12.86 8.06 -10.63
CA PHE A 45 -12.49 9.42 -11.02
C PHE A 45 -13.41 9.92 -12.12
N ASN A 46 -13.87 11.16 -11.99
CA ASN A 46 -14.59 11.90 -13.02
C ASN A 46 -13.70 13.04 -13.53
N GLU A 47 -13.47 13.10 -14.84
CA GLU A 47 -12.59 14.08 -15.49
C GLU A 47 -12.98 15.55 -15.24
N THR A 48 -14.23 15.82 -14.84
CA THR A 48 -14.70 17.17 -14.50
C THR A 48 -14.21 17.69 -13.13
N GLN A 49 -13.55 16.87 -12.31
CA GLN A 49 -13.16 17.20 -10.93
C GLN A 49 -11.66 16.99 -10.63
N VAL A 50 -10.78 17.49 -11.50
CA VAL A 50 -9.32 17.25 -11.44
C VAL A 50 -8.66 17.68 -10.12
N LEU A 51 -8.99 18.87 -9.58
CA LEU A 51 -8.36 19.37 -8.33
C LEU A 51 -8.74 18.52 -7.10
N ALA A 52 -9.99 18.07 -7.03
CA ALA A 52 -10.45 17.22 -5.93
C ALA A 52 -9.76 15.85 -5.94
N ARG A 53 -9.37 15.36 -7.12
CA ARG A 53 -8.65 14.09 -7.29
C ARG A 53 -7.28 14.09 -6.63
N ASP A 54 -6.48 15.16 -6.79
CA ASP A 54 -5.11 15.16 -6.25
C ASP A 54 -5.11 15.06 -4.72
N LEU A 55 -6.06 15.75 -4.08
CA LEU A 55 -6.27 15.67 -2.63
C LEU A 55 -6.77 14.28 -2.20
N GLN A 56 -7.72 13.68 -2.93
CA GLN A 56 -8.26 12.37 -2.62
C GLN A 56 -7.21 11.26 -2.78
N GLU A 57 -6.44 11.27 -3.87
CA GLU A 57 -5.37 10.32 -4.09
C GLU A 57 -4.27 10.48 -3.04
N GLN A 58 -3.86 11.71 -2.72
CA GLN A 58 -2.85 11.96 -1.68
C GLN A 58 -3.32 11.45 -0.31
N ARG A 59 -4.60 11.65 0.03
CA ARG A 59 -5.20 11.06 1.24
C ARG A 59 -5.14 9.54 1.20
N LEU A 60 -5.58 8.93 0.11
CA LEU A 60 -5.60 7.47 -0.03
C LEU A 60 -4.19 6.88 0.07
N ARG A 61 -3.18 7.54 -0.50
CA ARG A 61 -1.77 7.13 -0.37
C ARG A 61 -1.28 7.20 1.08
N ARG A 62 -1.62 8.25 1.83
CA ARG A 62 -1.27 8.37 3.26
C ARG A 62 -1.92 7.27 4.10
N ASP A 63 -3.18 6.96 3.82
CA ASP A 63 -3.91 5.88 4.50
C ASP A 63 -3.26 4.53 4.20
N MET A 64 -2.90 4.27 2.93
CA MET A 64 -2.16 3.07 2.53
C MET A 64 -0.79 2.97 3.21
N GLN A 65 -0.05 4.07 3.34
CA GLN A 65 1.23 4.09 4.06
C GLN A 65 1.04 3.71 5.54
N THR A 66 0.01 4.24 6.18
CA THR A 66 -0.30 3.93 7.58
C THR A 66 -0.62 2.45 7.75
N ASP A 67 -1.43 1.87 6.86
CA ASP A 67 -1.77 0.43 6.86
C ASP A 67 -0.51 -0.44 6.68
N ILE A 68 0.39 -0.08 5.75
CA ILE A 68 1.66 -0.77 5.56
C ILE A 68 2.50 -0.78 6.84
N VAL A 69 2.65 0.38 7.49
CA VAL A 69 3.44 0.50 8.72
C VAL A 69 2.85 -0.37 9.82
N GLN A 70 1.54 -0.35 9.99
CA GLN A 70 0.87 -1.19 10.98
C GLN A 70 1.05 -2.69 10.69
N GLN A 71 0.95 -3.11 9.43
CA GLN A 71 1.22 -4.50 9.04
C GLN A 71 2.68 -4.90 9.29
N LEU A 72 3.62 -4.01 8.98
CA LEU A 72 5.04 -4.23 9.24
C LEU A 72 5.29 -4.41 10.74
N VAL A 73 4.83 -3.47 11.58
CA VAL A 73 4.98 -3.54 13.04
C VAL A 73 4.41 -4.84 13.60
N ARG A 74 3.22 -5.27 13.18
CA ARG A 74 2.63 -6.56 13.62
C ARG A 74 3.50 -7.75 13.24
N ARG A 75 4.09 -7.76 12.04
CA ARG A 75 4.99 -8.84 11.61
C ARG A 75 6.29 -8.85 12.41
N LEU A 76 6.84 -7.66 12.71
CA LEU A 76 8.02 -7.53 13.55
C LEU A 76 7.75 -8.01 14.99
N GLN A 77 6.59 -7.69 15.56
CA GLN A 77 6.19 -8.14 16.90
C GLN A 77 6.00 -9.66 17.01
N ALA A 78 5.56 -10.30 15.92
CA ALA A 78 5.41 -11.75 15.86
C ALA A 78 6.74 -12.49 15.57
N ALA A 79 7.81 -11.76 15.23
CA ALA A 79 9.11 -12.35 14.95
C ALA A 79 9.67 -13.01 16.21
N LYS A 80 10.11 -14.26 16.07
CA LYS A 80 10.87 -14.95 17.09
C LYS A 80 12.31 -14.98 16.63
N GLY A 81 13.23 -14.57 17.50
CA GLY A 81 14.66 -14.63 17.19
C GLY A 81 15.09 -16.06 16.86
N PRO A 82 16.20 -16.22 16.13
CA PRO A 82 16.80 -17.54 15.93
C PRO A 82 17.07 -18.18 17.30
N ALA A 83 16.69 -19.44 17.46
CA ALA A 83 16.94 -20.24 18.66
C ALA A 83 18.44 -20.50 18.84
#